data_AF-A0A7W0LYP7-F1
#
_entry.id   AF-A0A7W0LYP7-F1
#
_cell.length_a   1.000
_cell.length_b   1.000
_cell.length_c   1.000
_cell.angle_alpha   90.00
_cell.angle_beta   90.00
_cell.angle_gamma   90.00
#
_symmetry.space_group_name_H-M   'P 1'
#
loop_
_entity.id
_entity.type
_entity.pdbx_description
1 polymer ?
#
loop_
_entity_poly.entity_id
_entity_poly.type
_entity_poly.pdbx_seq_one_letter_code
_entity_poly.pdbx_strand_id
1 'polypeptide(L)'
;TRSSRRGARLGFRFRGDRLYVVGRVSRRGGQALVVLNRRRRIISFFAKRTRARKVVAVFRAKRKGTNSVRIVTLGRKGSRRSRGKRVEIDALGVRSRR
;
A
#
# COMPACT_ATOMS: atom_id res chain seq x y z
N THR A 1 0.47 4.41 -10.06
CA THR A 1 0.47 3.06 -10.68
C THR A 1 -0.77 2.26 -10.27
N ARG A 2 -1.24 1.33 -11.11
CA ARG A 2 -2.45 0.51 -10.87
C ARG A 2 -2.26 -0.93 -11.34
N SER A 3 -2.79 -1.90 -10.59
CA SER A 3 -2.84 -3.31 -11.01
C SER A 3 -3.93 -4.11 -10.28
N SER A 4 -4.53 -5.07 -10.98
CA SER A 4 -5.37 -6.13 -10.41
C SER A 4 -4.71 -7.52 -10.46
N ARG A 5 -3.55 -7.64 -11.14
CA ARG A 5 -2.85 -8.90 -11.36
C ARG A 5 -2.20 -9.38 -10.07
N ARG A 6 -2.51 -10.61 -9.65
CA ARG A 6 -1.85 -11.26 -8.50
C ARG A 6 -0.35 -11.34 -8.76
N GLY A 7 0.45 -10.98 -7.75
CA GLY A 7 1.91 -11.02 -7.83
C GLY A 7 2.55 -9.77 -8.44
N ALA A 8 1.77 -8.85 -9.02
CA ALA A 8 2.31 -7.56 -9.46
C ALA A 8 2.96 -6.85 -8.27
N ARG A 9 4.18 -6.33 -8.47
CA ARG A 9 5.04 -5.85 -7.39
C ARG A 9 5.62 -4.48 -7.68
N LEU A 10 5.70 -3.67 -6.63
CA LEU A 10 6.44 -2.41 -6.59
C LEU A 10 7.41 -2.51 -5.41
N GLY A 11 8.68 -2.14 -5.61
CA GLY A 11 9.68 -2.19 -4.56
C GLY A 11 10.66 -1.03 -4.66
N PHE A 12 11.06 -0.50 -3.50
CA PHE A 12 12.04 0.57 -3.43
C PHE A 12 12.67 0.62 -2.03
N ARG A 13 13.76 1.37 -1.92
CA ARG A 13 14.45 1.66 -0.65
C ARG A 13 14.23 3.13 -0.30
N PHE A 14 14.17 3.44 1.00
CA PHE A 14 13.98 4.81 1.48
C PHE A 14 14.72 5.05 2.79
N ARG A 15 15.10 6.31 3.05
CA ARG A 15 15.63 6.75 4.34
C ARG A 15 14.52 7.46 5.13
N GLY A 16 14.26 7.03 6.36
CA GLY A 16 13.23 7.63 7.21
C GLY A 16 12.61 6.63 8.20
N ASP A 17 11.83 7.13 9.16
CA ASP A 17 11.19 6.31 10.19
C ASP A 17 9.72 5.98 9.88
N ARG A 18 9.13 6.67 8.89
CA ARG A 18 7.73 6.44 8.48
C ARG A 18 7.57 6.34 6.98
N LEU A 19 6.70 5.42 6.57
CA LEU A 19 6.22 5.25 5.20
C LEU A 19 4.70 5.43 5.16
N TYR A 20 4.24 6.24 4.21
CA TYR A 20 2.85 6.50 3.91
C TYR A 20 2.54 5.93 2.54
N VAL A 21 1.55 5.04 2.46
CA VAL A 21 1.04 4.54 1.18
C VAL A 21 -0.18 5.38 0.82
N VAL A 22 -0.06 6.16 -0.26
CA VAL A 22 -1.11 7.04 -0.75
C VAL A 22 -1.67 6.46 -2.05
N GLY A 23 -2.98 6.42 -2.16
CA GLY A 23 -3.62 5.83 -3.33
C GLY A 23 -5.11 6.10 -3.43
N ARG A 24 -5.72 5.51 -4.46
CA ARG A 24 -7.15 5.58 -4.69
C ARG A 24 -7.85 4.42 -4.01
N VAL A 25 -8.84 4.73 -3.17
CA VAL A 25 -9.75 3.74 -2.57
C VAL A 25 -11.10 3.80 -3.27
N SER A 26 -11.73 2.65 -3.52
CA SER A 26 -13.02 2.58 -4.22
C SER A 26 -13.74 1.25 -3.99
N ARG A 27 -14.97 1.12 -4.52
CA ARG A 27 -15.69 -0.17 -4.51
C ARG A 27 -15.02 -1.24 -5.36
N ARG A 28 -14.06 -0.89 -6.24
CA ARG A 28 -13.25 -1.86 -7.01
C ARG A 28 -11.95 -2.25 -6.30
N GLY A 29 -11.73 -1.73 -5.09
CA GLY A 29 -10.52 -1.91 -4.31
C GLY A 29 -10.24 -3.35 -3.90
N GLY A 30 -9.00 -3.78 -4.11
CA GLY A 30 -8.45 -5.07 -3.71
C GLY A 30 -7.57 -4.99 -2.47
N GLN A 31 -6.82 -6.07 -2.25
CA GLN A 31 -5.81 -6.13 -1.19
C GLN A 31 -4.40 -6.14 -1.77
N ALA A 32 -3.48 -5.54 -1.03
CA ALA A 32 -2.05 -5.63 -1.26
C ALA A 32 -1.34 -6.11 0.01
N LEU A 33 -0.28 -6.89 -0.16
CA LEU A 33 0.67 -7.20 0.89
C LEU A 33 1.81 -6.19 0.84
N VAL A 34 2.02 -5.48 1.93
CA VAL A 34 3.18 -4.62 2.14
C VAL A 34 4.19 -5.37 3.01
N VAL A 35 5.43 -5.41 2.55
CA VAL A 35 6.57 -5.99 3.26
C VAL A 35 7.56 -4.87 3.55
N LEU A 36 7.67 -4.43 4.80
CA LEU A 36 8.62 -3.41 5.25
C LEU A 36 9.67 -4.06 6.14
N ASN A 37 10.94 -4.09 5.71
CA ASN A 37 12.05 -4.73 6.45
C ASN A 37 11.67 -6.11 7.02
N ARG A 38 11.18 -7.00 6.15
CA ARG A 38 10.68 -8.36 6.48
C ARG A 38 9.35 -8.41 7.23
N ARG A 39 8.80 -7.29 7.72
CA ARG A 39 7.46 -7.28 8.35
C ARG A 39 6.37 -7.20 7.32
N ARG A 40 5.37 -8.05 7.49
CA ARG A 40 4.27 -8.22 6.54
C ARG A 40 3.00 -7.59 7.11
N ARG A 41 2.27 -6.84 6.27
CA ARG A 41 0.93 -6.33 6.58
C ARG A 41 0.08 -6.34 5.32
N ILE A 42 -1.14 -6.83 5.43
CA ILE A 42 -2.13 -6.71 4.36
C ILE A 42 -2.87 -5.39 4.53
N ILE A 43 -3.04 -4.66 3.44
CA ILE A 43 -3.82 -3.41 3.39
C ILE A 43 -4.93 -3.53 2.33
N SER A 44 -6.04 -2.84 2.56
CA SER A 44 -7.20 -2.86 1.68
C SER A 44 -7.37 -1.50 1.00
N PHE A 45 -7.61 -1.53 -0.31
CA PHE A 45 -7.97 -0.35 -1.11
C PHE A 45 -9.49 -0.22 -1.29
N PHE A 46 -10.29 -1.03 -0.58
CA PHE A 46 -11.75 -0.97 -0.65
C PHE A 46 -12.30 0.21 0.16
N ALA A 47 -13.22 0.96 -0.44
CA ALA A 47 -14.06 1.94 0.24
C ALA A 47 -15.44 2.01 -0.41
N LYS A 48 -16.47 2.36 0.36
CA LYS A 48 -17.83 2.55 -0.18
C LYS A 48 -17.91 3.71 -1.16
N ARG A 49 -17.23 4.82 -0.85
CA ARG A 49 -17.09 6.01 -1.71
C ARG A 49 -15.68 6.06 -2.28
N THR A 50 -15.57 6.52 -3.52
CA THR A 50 -14.28 6.65 -4.18
C THR A 50 -13.55 7.89 -3.68
N ARG A 51 -12.28 7.74 -3.32
CA ARG A 51 -11.40 8.85 -2.93
C ARG A 51 -10.03 8.65 -3.57
N ALA A 52 -9.52 9.67 -4.25
CA ALA A 52 -8.16 9.71 -4.76
C ALA A 52 -7.19 10.25 -3.70
N ARG A 53 -5.89 9.98 -3.85
CA ARG A 53 -4.83 10.55 -2.99
C ARG A 53 -5.06 10.35 -1.49
N LYS A 54 -5.69 9.24 -1.09
CA LYS A 54 -5.96 8.93 0.33
C LYS A 54 -4.77 8.18 0.91
N VAL A 55 -4.36 8.53 2.13
CA VAL A 55 -3.45 7.70 2.93
C VAL A 55 -4.17 6.38 3.26
N VAL A 56 -3.76 5.30 2.59
CA VAL A 56 -4.34 3.96 2.75
C VAL A 56 -3.73 3.27 3.97
N ALA A 57 -2.43 3.48 4.20
CA ALA A 57 -1.74 2.90 5.33
C ALA A 57 -0.51 3.72 5.72
N VAL A 58 -0.16 3.64 7.00
CA VAL A 58 1.06 4.19 7.57
C VAL A 58 1.85 3.07 8.23
N PHE A 59 3.15 3.10 8.03
CA PHE A 59 4.10 2.14 8.59
C PHE A 59 5.21 2.88 9.32
N ARG A 60 5.66 2.30 10.44
CA ARG A 60 6.83 2.78 11.17
C ARG A 60 7.98 1.78 10.99
N ALA A 61 9.13 2.28 10.56
CA ALA A 61 10.38 1.52 10.60
C ALA A 61 10.94 1.55 12.03
N LYS A 62 11.52 0.43 12.50
CA LYS A 62 12.17 0.37 13.83
C LYS A 62 13.58 0.96 13.84
N ARG A 63 14.25 1.07 12.69
CA ARG A 63 15.64 1.51 12.60
C ARG A 63 15.71 2.85 11.88
N LYS A 64 16.46 3.80 12.43
CA LYS A 64 16.95 4.96 11.68
C LYS A 64 17.89 4.42 10.59
N GLY A 65 17.73 4.85 9.35
CA GLY A 65 18.56 4.40 8.22
C GLY A 65 17.78 4.00 6.97
N THR A 66 18.42 3.21 6.11
CA THR A 66 17.83 2.73 4.85
C THR A 66 16.89 1.55 5.11
N ASN A 67 15.64 1.72 4.71
CA ASN A 67 14.58 0.72 4.80
C ASN A 67 14.23 0.21 3.41
N SER A 68 13.73 -1.02 3.35
CA SER A 68 13.22 -1.62 2.11
C SER A 68 11.74 -1.88 2.24
N VAL A 69 10.98 -1.51 1.21
CA VAL A 69 9.57 -1.87 1.11
C VAL A 69 9.27 -2.55 -0.21
N ARG A 70 8.39 -3.55 -0.15
CA ARG A 70 7.80 -4.22 -1.31
C ARG A 70 6.29 -4.24 -1.13
N ILE A 71 5.55 -3.82 -2.14
CA ILE A 71 4.09 -3.88 -2.18
C ILE A 71 3.72 -4.88 -3.28
N VAL A 72 2.90 -5.87 -2.93
CA VAL A 72 2.50 -6.96 -3.82
C VAL A 72 0.98 -7.02 -3.91
N THR A 73 0.43 -6.90 -5.11
CA THR A 73 -1.01 -7.06 -5.35
C THR A 73 -1.39 -8.52 -5.12
N LEU A 74 -2.38 -8.76 -4.26
CA LEU A 74 -2.78 -10.12 -3.90
C LEU A 74 -3.79 -10.74 -4.88
N GLY A 75 -4.40 -9.93 -5.76
CA GLY A 75 -5.51 -10.38 -6.60
C GLY A 75 -6.74 -10.81 -5.78
N ARG A 76 -6.87 -10.28 -4.55
CA ARG A 76 -7.98 -10.54 -3.63
C ARG A 76 -8.85 -9.30 -3.48
N LYS A 77 -10.15 -9.50 -3.24
CA LYS A 77 -11.10 -8.42 -2.95
C LYS A 77 -10.76 -7.79 -1.59
N GLY A 78 -10.88 -6.47 -1.48
CA GLY A 78 -10.65 -5.75 -0.23
C GLY A 78 -11.74 -5.95 0.84
N SER A 79 -12.90 -6.47 0.44
CA SER A 79 -14.07 -6.80 1.26
C SER A 79 -15.00 -7.70 0.45
N ARG A 80 -15.92 -8.43 1.10
CA ARG A 80 -17.01 -9.17 0.43
C ARG A 80 -17.85 -8.25 -0.48
N ARG A 81 -18.00 -6.98 -0.11
CA ARG A 81 -18.75 -5.96 -0.87
C ARG A 81 -17.96 -5.32 -2.02
N SER A 82 -16.70 -5.71 -2.21
CA SER A 82 -15.89 -5.17 -3.30
C SER A 82 -16.31 -5.76 -4.65
N ARG A 83 -16.42 -4.89 -5.64
CA ARG A 83 -16.69 -5.18 -7.05
C ARG A 83 -15.39 -5.44 -7.84
N GLY A 84 -14.23 -5.47 -7.18
CA GLY A 84 -12.94 -5.63 -7.86
C GLY A 84 -11.79 -5.99 -6.95
N LYS A 85 -10.61 -6.12 -7.56
CA LYS A 85 -9.35 -6.54 -6.91
C LYS A 85 -8.24 -5.52 -7.13
N ARG A 86 -8.59 -4.28 -7.44
CA ARG A 86 -7.65 -3.28 -7.94
C ARG A 86 -6.88 -2.63 -6.80
N VAL A 87 -5.57 -2.53 -6.98
CA VAL A 87 -4.66 -1.75 -6.13
C VAL A 87 -4.22 -0.55 -6.96
N GLU A 88 -4.44 0.65 -6.45
CA GLU A 88 -4.08 1.92 -7.09
C GLU A 88 -3.25 2.74 -6.11
N ILE A 89 -1.95 2.91 -6.42
CA ILE A 89 -0.99 3.65 -5.60
C ILE A 89 -0.64 4.93 -6.36
N ASP A 90 -0.95 6.07 -5.76
CA ASP A 90 -0.70 7.38 -6.34
C ASP A 90 0.70 7.87 -5.95
N ALA A 91 1.07 7.69 -4.67
CA ALA A 91 2.34 8.13 -4.13
C ALA A 91 2.79 7.32 -2.92
N LEU A 92 4.08 7.42 -2.61
CA LEU A 92 4.70 6.85 -1.43
C LEU A 92 5.39 8.00 -0.69
N GLY A 93 4.82 8.39 0.44
CA GLY A 93 5.36 9.46 1.28
C GLY A 93 6.34 8.88 2.30
N VAL A 94 7.47 9.55 2.51
CA VAL A 94 8.46 9.16 3.50
C VAL A 94 8.68 10.32 4.46
N ARG A 95 8.78 10.01 5.75
CA ARG A 95 9.15 11.01 6.77
C ARG A 95 10.33 10.48 7.57
N SER A 96 11.22 11.40 7.92
CA SER A 96 12.24 11.21 8.94
C SER A 96 11.99 12.20 10.06
N ARG A 97 11.92 11.74 11.32
CA ARG A 97 12.15 12.65 12.45
C ARG A 97 13.64 13.01 12.43
N ARG A 98 13.94 14.31 12.38
CA ARG A 98 15.26 14.84 12.74
C ARG A 98 15.46 14.56 14.23
#